data_AF-A0A4C1ZGC8-F1
#
_entry.id   AF-A0A4C1ZGC8-F1
#
_cell.length_a   1.000
_cell.length_b   1.000
_cell.length_c   1.000
_cell.angle_alpha   90.00
_cell.angle_beta   90.00
_cell.angle_gamma   90.00
#
_symmetry.space_group_name_H-M   'P 1'
#
loop_
_entity.id
_entity.type
_entity.pdbx_description
1 polymer ?
#
loop_
_entity_poly.entity_id
_entity_poly.type
_entity_poly.pdbx_seq_one_letter_code
_entity_poly.pdbx_strand_id
1 'polypeptide(L)'
;MRVGGINASVSANEYAARMTGEIERAAFECLGVYKNNSVRKYDSRSDRLDGLRHNFNRLRRRWQRLQTQPGQLANGAREEFIEARKRYRMAVREAQAEHFRGIAETGNVNPWGLAYRTASGRIRAPSNIINGIKFRGGTAGSVDDAIKNMLYALLPDDDVTNDTAYHQMVRAASSALPDGRPAPPMDQGLRTHERIGRKALLL
;
A
#
# COMPACT_ATOMS: atom_id res chain seq x y z
N MET A 1 -19.28 32.52 -8.15
CA MET A 1 -19.45 32.15 -9.57
C MET A 1 -20.93 32.06 -9.86
N ARG A 2 -21.49 32.95 -10.70
CA ARG A 2 -22.89 32.84 -11.15
C ARG A 2 -22.94 31.76 -12.22
N VAL A 3 -23.72 30.70 -11.97
CA VAL A 3 -24.03 29.69 -12.99
C VAL A 3 -24.86 30.42 -14.05
N GLY A 4 -24.31 30.60 -15.25
CA GLY A 4 -24.99 31.29 -16.34
C GLY A 4 -26.34 30.63 -16.64
N GLY A 5 -27.39 31.43 -16.78
CA GLY A 5 -28.73 30.93 -17.09
C GLY A 5 -28.74 30.12 -18.38
N ILE A 6 -29.38 28.95 -18.32
CA ILE A 6 -29.51 28.05 -19.48
C ILE A 6 -30.32 28.77 -20.55
N ASN A 7 -29.71 29.01 -21.71
CA ASN A 7 -30.36 29.68 -22.82
C ASN A 7 -31.38 28.72 -23.44
N ALA A 8 -32.68 29.01 -23.28
CA ALA A 8 -33.78 28.13 -23.69
C ALA A 8 -33.90 27.94 -25.22
N SER A 9 -33.11 28.70 -26.01
CA SER A 9 -33.05 28.59 -27.46
C SER A 9 -32.20 27.43 -27.97
N VAL A 10 -31.42 26.78 -27.10
CA VAL A 10 -30.49 25.72 -27.48
C VAL A 10 -31.18 24.38 -27.37
N SER A 11 -31.16 23.58 -28.44
CA SER A 11 -31.73 22.24 -28.41
C SER A 11 -30.99 21.35 -27.41
N ALA A 12 -31.68 20.38 -26.80
CA ALA A 12 -31.07 19.47 -25.84
C ALA A 12 -29.83 18.74 -26.40
N ASN A 13 -29.85 18.41 -27.71
CA ASN A 13 -28.73 17.77 -28.39
C ASN A 13 -27.50 18.69 -28.48
N GLU A 14 -27.71 19.96 -28.78
CA GLU A 14 -26.62 20.93 -28.88
C GLU A 14 -26.00 21.23 -27.50
N TYR A 15 -26.84 21.27 -26.46
CA TYR A 15 -26.36 21.40 -25.08
C TYR A 15 -25.55 20.17 -24.65
N ALA A 16 -26.03 18.95 -24.94
CA ALA A 16 -25.32 17.71 -24.64
C ALA A 16 -23.98 17.65 -25.37
N ALA A 17 -23.93 18.00 -26.65
CA ALA A 17 -22.69 18.03 -27.43
C ALA A 17 -21.66 19.02 -26.84
N ARG A 18 -22.12 20.20 -26.44
CA ARG A 18 -21.26 21.21 -25.80
C ARG A 18 -20.75 20.74 -24.44
N MET A 19 -21.60 20.13 -23.63
CA MET A 19 -21.21 19.58 -22.33
C MET A 19 -20.20 18.44 -22.48
N THR A 20 -20.40 17.54 -23.43
CA THR A 20 -19.43 16.49 -23.77
C THR A 20 -18.09 17.08 -24.19
N GLY A 21 -18.08 18.11 -25.03
CA GLY A 21 -16.83 18.78 -25.43
C GLY A 21 -16.09 19.48 -24.29
N GLU A 22 -16.80 20.08 -23.33
CA GLU A 22 -16.18 20.64 -22.12
C GLU A 22 -15.63 19.53 -21.21
N ILE A 23 -16.37 18.42 -21.05
CA ILE A 23 -15.91 17.25 -20.28
C ILE A 23 -14.67 16.64 -20.92
N GLU A 24 -14.65 16.47 -22.25
CA GLU A 24 -13.50 15.95 -22.97
C GLU A 24 -12.28 16.86 -22.87
N ARG A 25 -12.47 18.18 -22.97
CA ARG A 25 -11.38 19.16 -22.82
C ARG A 25 -10.84 19.16 -21.40
N ALA A 26 -11.72 19.23 -20.39
CA ALA A 26 -11.33 19.17 -18.98
C ALA A 26 -10.67 17.83 -18.66
N ALA A 27 -11.15 16.72 -19.23
CA ALA A 27 -10.52 15.41 -19.11
C ALA A 27 -9.15 15.41 -19.79
N PHE A 28 -8.98 16.02 -20.95
CA PHE A 28 -7.68 16.09 -21.62
C PHE A 28 -6.67 16.96 -20.85
N GLU A 29 -7.11 18.09 -20.31
CA GLU A 29 -6.29 18.97 -19.48
C GLU A 29 -5.90 18.31 -18.14
N CYS A 30 -6.84 17.60 -17.50
CA CYS A 30 -6.57 16.91 -16.24
C CYS A 30 -5.78 15.60 -16.41
N LEU A 31 -6.05 14.83 -17.46
CA LEU A 31 -5.50 13.48 -17.66
C LEU A 31 -4.23 13.49 -18.53
N GLY A 32 -4.04 14.52 -19.36
CA GLY A 32 -2.99 14.58 -20.38
C GLY A 32 -3.17 13.56 -21.50
N VAL A 33 -2.36 13.68 -22.56
CA VAL A 33 -2.25 12.66 -23.61
C VAL A 33 -1.65 11.39 -23.00
N TYR A 34 -2.24 10.22 -23.31
CA TYR A 34 -1.66 8.91 -23.02
C TYR A 34 -0.24 8.83 -23.60
N LYS A 35 0.78 9.12 -22.77
CA LYS A 35 2.15 8.84 -23.15
C LYS A 35 2.35 7.34 -23.04
N ASN A 36 2.55 6.68 -24.18
CA ASN A 36 2.84 5.25 -24.33
C ASN A 36 3.66 4.71 -23.17
N ASN A 37 3.09 3.81 -22.37
CA ASN A 37 3.62 2.78 -21.44
C ASN A 37 5.05 2.92 -20.82
N SER A 38 5.67 4.09 -20.84
CA SER A 38 7.04 4.38 -20.39
C SER A 38 7.11 4.51 -18.87
N VAL A 39 5.95 4.67 -18.21
CA VAL A 39 5.83 4.85 -16.77
C VAL A 39 6.25 3.61 -15.98
N ARG A 40 6.41 2.46 -16.64
CA ARG A 40 6.75 1.19 -15.96
C ARG A 40 8.23 0.99 -15.68
N LYS A 41 9.10 1.94 -15.99
CA LYS A 41 10.54 1.73 -15.84
C LYS A 41 11.17 2.92 -15.15
N TYR A 42 11.60 2.73 -13.89
CA TYR A 42 12.91 3.24 -13.51
C TYR A 42 13.86 2.95 -14.68
N ASP A 43 14.74 3.87 -15.07
CA ASP A 43 15.54 3.69 -16.27
C ASP A 43 16.59 2.59 -16.05
N SER A 44 16.11 1.36 -16.11
CA SER A 44 16.83 0.10 -15.92
C SER A 44 17.90 -0.09 -17.00
N ARG A 45 17.90 0.79 -18.01
CA ARG A 45 18.80 0.89 -19.15
C ARG A 45 19.51 2.24 -19.20
N SER A 46 19.65 2.95 -18.08
CA SER A 46 20.59 4.08 -18.08
C SER A 46 21.98 3.58 -18.48
N ASP A 47 22.71 4.36 -19.27
CA ASP A 47 24.05 3.98 -19.75
C ASP A 47 24.99 3.57 -18.60
N ARG A 48 24.82 4.22 -17.44
CA ARG A 48 25.52 3.88 -16.19
C ARG A 48 25.18 2.47 -15.69
N LEU A 49 23.89 2.11 -15.61
CA LEU A 49 23.48 0.78 -15.14
C LEU A 49 23.83 -0.31 -16.16
N ASP A 50 23.71 -0.04 -17.45
CA ASP A 50 24.08 -0.97 -18.51
C ASP A 50 25.59 -1.23 -18.51
N GLY A 51 26.43 -0.20 -18.35
CA GLY A 51 27.88 -0.35 -18.18
C GLY A 51 28.23 -1.23 -16.97
N LEU A 52 27.60 -1.00 -15.82
CA LEU A 52 27.79 -1.82 -14.61
C LEU A 52 27.31 -3.25 -14.82
N ARG A 53 26.19 -3.45 -15.51
CA ARG A 53 25.63 -4.77 -15.82
C ARG A 53 26.54 -5.55 -16.76
N HIS A 54 27.11 -4.91 -17.78
CA HIS A 54 28.09 -5.52 -18.67
C HIS A 54 29.35 -5.94 -17.91
N ASN A 55 29.88 -5.08 -17.05
CA ASN A 55 31.04 -5.40 -16.22
C ASN A 55 30.76 -6.57 -15.27
N PHE A 56 29.63 -6.52 -14.54
CA PHE A 56 29.19 -7.60 -13.65
C PHE A 56 29.05 -8.94 -14.40
N ASN A 57 28.43 -8.94 -15.58
CA ASN A 57 28.25 -10.16 -16.38
C ASN A 57 29.58 -10.69 -16.92
N ARG A 58 30.50 -9.82 -17.34
CA ARG A 58 31.84 -10.18 -17.78
C ARG A 58 32.61 -10.89 -16.67
N LEU A 59 32.62 -10.31 -15.47
CA LEU A 59 33.32 -10.84 -14.30
C LEU A 59 32.67 -12.14 -13.79
N ARG A 60 31.33 -12.25 -13.83
CA ARG A 60 30.62 -13.50 -13.55
C ARG A 60 31.10 -14.62 -14.48
N ARG A 61 31.15 -14.39 -15.79
CA ARG A 61 31.61 -15.40 -16.77
C ARG A 61 33.08 -15.75 -16.59
N ARG A 62 33.93 -14.80 -16.20
CA ARG A 62 35.35 -15.05 -15.88
C ARG A 62 35.48 -15.96 -14.66
N TRP A 63 34.80 -15.62 -13.57
CA TRP A 63 34.77 -16.43 -12.35
C TRP A 63 34.20 -17.84 -12.60
N GLN A 64 33.09 -17.96 -13.32
CA GLN A 64 32.49 -19.26 -13.66
C GLN A 64 33.43 -20.16 -14.48
N ARG A 65 34.22 -19.59 -15.40
CA ARG A 65 35.22 -20.36 -16.16
C ARG A 65 36.38 -20.84 -15.31
N LEU A 66 36.74 -20.07 -14.28
CA LEU A 66 37.85 -20.39 -13.38
C LEU A 66 37.42 -21.25 -12.17
N GLN A 67 36.12 -21.50 -11.99
CA GLN A 67 35.62 -22.38 -10.91
C GLN A 67 36.10 -23.83 -11.03
N THR A 68 36.48 -24.27 -12.23
CA THR A 68 36.99 -25.62 -12.47
C THR A 68 38.47 -25.79 -12.09
N GLN A 69 39.20 -24.69 -11.83
CA GLN A 69 40.61 -24.70 -11.46
C GLN A 69 40.83 -23.94 -10.14
N PRO A 70 40.84 -24.62 -8.99
CA PRO A 70 41.09 -23.97 -7.71
C PRO A 70 42.51 -23.42 -7.66
N GLY A 71 42.66 -22.14 -7.32
CA GLY A 71 43.95 -21.46 -7.25
C GLY A 71 43.81 -19.96 -7.02
N GLN A 72 44.94 -19.24 -6.89
CA GLN A 72 44.93 -17.79 -6.63
C GLN A 72 44.16 -16.99 -7.70
N LEU A 73 44.20 -17.43 -8.96
CA LEU A 73 43.47 -16.81 -10.06
C LEU A 73 41.94 -16.92 -9.89
N ALA A 74 41.44 -18.05 -9.37
CA ALA A 74 40.02 -18.26 -9.11
C ALA A 74 39.54 -17.41 -7.92
N ASN A 75 40.40 -17.25 -6.89
CA ASN A 75 40.12 -16.40 -5.73
C ASN A 75 40.04 -14.91 -6.12
N GLY A 76 41.02 -14.41 -6.88
CA GLY A 76 40.98 -13.03 -7.37
C GLY A 76 39.76 -12.75 -8.27
N ALA A 77 39.43 -13.67 -9.18
CA ALA A 77 38.23 -13.54 -10.01
C ALA A 77 36.91 -13.56 -9.21
N ARG A 78 36.86 -14.30 -8.09
CA ARG A 78 35.71 -14.33 -7.18
C ARG A 78 35.56 -12.99 -6.47
N GLU A 79 36.65 -12.42 -5.95
CA GLU A 79 36.63 -11.12 -5.27
C GLU A 79 36.18 -9.99 -6.20
N GLU A 80 36.74 -9.94 -7.41
CA GLU A 80 36.33 -8.97 -8.44
C GLU A 80 34.84 -9.10 -8.77
N PHE A 81 34.33 -10.33 -8.90
CA PHE A 81 32.91 -10.57 -9.15
C PHE A 81 32.02 -10.10 -7.98
N ILE A 82 32.39 -10.40 -6.75
CA ILE A 82 31.64 -9.97 -5.55
C ILE A 82 31.56 -8.45 -5.49
N GLU A 83 32.68 -7.77 -5.72
CA GLU A 83 32.75 -6.31 -5.68
C GLU A 83 31.92 -5.68 -6.81
N ALA A 84 32.03 -6.20 -8.04
CA ALA A 84 31.21 -5.73 -9.16
C ALA A 84 29.71 -5.96 -8.92
N ARG A 85 29.34 -7.09 -8.30
CA ARG A 85 27.95 -7.39 -7.91
C ARG A 85 27.44 -6.42 -6.84
N LYS A 86 28.27 -6.08 -5.85
CA LYS A 86 27.95 -5.09 -4.81
C LYS A 86 27.68 -3.73 -5.44
N ARG A 87 28.62 -3.23 -6.27
CA ARG A 87 28.48 -1.95 -6.98
C ARG A 87 27.23 -1.88 -7.83
N TYR A 88 26.96 -2.90 -8.64
CA TYR A 88 25.75 -2.96 -9.46
C TYR A 88 24.47 -2.91 -8.61
N ARG A 89 24.40 -3.70 -7.52
CA ARG A 89 23.24 -3.70 -6.62
C ARG A 89 23.01 -2.36 -5.93
N MET A 90 24.07 -1.67 -5.51
CA MET A 90 23.95 -0.34 -4.92
C MET A 90 23.42 0.67 -5.93
N ALA A 91 23.99 0.69 -7.15
CA ALA A 91 23.54 1.58 -8.21
C ALA A 91 22.07 1.34 -8.62
N VAL A 92 21.62 0.08 -8.64
CA VAL A 92 20.20 -0.24 -8.90
C VAL A 92 19.30 0.31 -7.77
N ARG A 93 19.71 0.17 -6.50
CA ARG A 93 18.95 0.73 -5.37
C ARG A 93 18.91 2.25 -5.39
N GLU A 94 20.04 2.90 -5.70
CA GLU A 94 20.11 4.35 -5.88
C GLU A 94 19.14 4.83 -6.96
N ALA A 95 19.19 4.23 -8.15
CA ALA A 95 18.32 4.60 -9.26
C ALA A 95 16.84 4.36 -8.93
N GLN A 96 16.51 3.30 -8.19
CA GLN A 96 15.16 3.07 -7.70
C GLN A 96 14.71 4.14 -6.69
N ALA A 97 15.57 4.46 -5.72
CA ALA A 97 15.27 5.47 -4.71
C ALA A 97 15.10 6.86 -5.34
N GLU A 98 15.95 7.23 -6.28
CA GLU A 98 15.85 8.48 -7.03
C GLU A 98 14.57 8.55 -7.86
N HIS A 99 14.20 7.46 -8.54
CA HIS A 99 12.94 7.36 -9.26
C HIS A 99 11.72 7.54 -8.36
N PHE A 100 11.68 6.85 -7.21
CA PHE A 100 10.58 6.98 -6.26
C PHE A 100 10.54 8.35 -5.59
N ARG A 101 11.71 8.95 -5.32
CA ARG A 101 11.80 10.32 -4.81
C ARG A 101 11.21 11.31 -5.81
N GLY A 102 11.57 11.19 -7.09
CA GLY A 102 10.99 12.03 -8.15
C GLY A 102 9.47 11.85 -8.27
N ILE A 103 8.95 10.63 -8.08
CA ILE A 103 7.50 10.38 -8.02
C ILE A 103 6.86 11.07 -6.81
N ALA A 104 7.49 11.00 -5.63
CA ALA A 104 6.98 11.63 -4.42
C ALA A 104 7.00 13.16 -4.53
N GLU A 105 8.09 13.73 -5.03
CA GLU A 105 8.23 15.18 -5.26
C GLU A 105 7.23 15.69 -6.30
N THR A 106 7.05 14.99 -7.43
CA THR A 106 6.02 15.35 -8.43
C THR A 106 4.61 15.14 -7.90
N GLY A 107 4.40 14.14 -7.05
CA GLY A 107 3.15 13.92 -6.32
C GLY A 107 2.80 15.06 -5.38
N ASN A 108 3.78 15.71 -4.74
CA ASN A 108 3.52 16.86 -3.87
C ASN A 108 3.04 18.11 -4.64
N VAL A 109 3.43 18.26 -5.91
CA VAL A 109 2.99 19.36 -6.77
C VAL A 109 1.58 19.13 -7.31
N ASN A 110 1.21 17.88 -7.61
CA ASN A 110 -0.15 17.51 -8.00
C ASN A 110 -0.58 16.20 -7.30
N PRO A 111 -1.15 16.28 -6.09
CA PRO A 111 -1.47 15.12 -5.27
C PRO A 111 -2.53 14.22 -5.92
N TRP A 112 -3.38 14.78 -6.78
CA TRP A 112 -4.46 14.06 -7.44
C TRP A 112 -4.01 13.28 -8.67
N GLY A 113 -2.97 13.74 -9.36
CA GLY A 113 -2.47 13.10 -10.58
C GLY A 113 -1.94 11.68 -10.37
N LEU A 114 -1.22 11.42 -9.28
CA LEU A 114 -0.66 10.09 -9.00
C LEU A 114 -1.73 9.13 -8.45
N ALA A 115 -2.57 9.60 -7.51
CA ALA A 115 -3.67 8.84 -6.93
C ALA A 115 -4.71 8.44 -7.99
N TYR A 116 -5.07 9.36 -8.89
CA TYR A 116 -6.05 9.10 -9.95
C TYR A 116 -5.51 8.19 -11.06
N ARG A 117 -4.23 8.34 -11.48
CA ARG A 117 -3.59 7.39 -12.41
C ARG A 117 -3.43 5.99 -11.83
N THR A 118 -3.30 5.91 -10.50
CA THR A 118 -3.30 4.65 -9.76
C THR A 118 -4.68 3.99 -9.75
N ALA A 119 -5.70 4.75 -9.35
CA ALA A 119 -7.08 4.27 -9.27
C ALA A 119 -7.66 3.88 -10.64
N SER A 120 -7.28 4.59 -11.71
CA SER A 120 -7.70 4.29 -13.09
C SER A 120 -6.95 3.11 -13.74
N GLY A 121 -6.06 2.43 -13.02
CA GLY A 121 -5.33 1.25 -13.51
C GLY A 121 -4.26 1.55 -14.57
N ARG A 122 -4.04 2.82 -14.92
CA ARG A 122 -3.04 3.26 -15.91
C ARG A 122 -1.61 3.18 -15.37
N ILE A 123 -1.44 3.26 -14.06
CA ILE A 123 -0.19 3.01 -13.35
C ILE A 123 -0.54 2.13 -12.15
N ARG A 124 0.10 0.97 -11.96
CA ARG A 124 0.03 0.31 -10.65
C ARG A 124 0.82 1.19 -9.69
N ALA A 125 0.18 1.73 -8.65
CA ALA A 125 0.97 2.29 -7.55
C ALA A 125 1.95 1.22 -7.10
N PRO A 126 3.23 1.55 -6.95
CA PRO A 126 4.17 0.62 -6.37
C PRO A 126 3.62 0.25 -4.97
N SER A 127 3.62 -1.04 -4.65
CA SER A 127 2.94 -1.63 -3.49
C SER A 127 3.44 -1.14 -2.13
N ASN A 128 4.44 -0.25 -2.14
CA ASN A 128 5.03 0.42 -0.98
C ASN A 128 4.50 1.84 -0.76
N ILE A 129 3.64 2.37 -1.63
CA ILE A 129 2.93 3.63 -1.35
C ILE A 129 1.69 3.28 -0.53
N ILE A 130 1.82 3.38 0.79
CA ILE A 130 0.67 3.42 1.69
C ILE A 130 0.01 4.79 1.43
N ASN A 131 -0.93 4.84 0.49
CA ASN A 131 -1.78 6.01 0.33
C ASN A 131 -2.45 6.26 1.69
N GLY A 132 -2.19 7.44 2.26
CA GLY A 132 -2.49 7.77 3.64
C GLY A 132 -3.83 7.22 4.10
N ILE A 133 -3.79 6.26 5.03
CA ILE A 133 -4.98 5.71 5.63
C ILE A 133 -5.61 6.81 6.47
N LYS A 134 -6.84 7.17 6.10
CA LYS A 134 -7.63 8.17 6.81
C LYS A 134 -8.42 7.45 7.90
N PHE A 135 -8.07 7.67 9.16
CA PHE A 135 -8.72 7.03 10.31
C PHE A 135 -9.18 8.12 11.29
N ARG A 136 -10.46 8.06 11.72
CA ARG A 136 -11.11 9.06 12.61
C ARG A 136 -10.83 10.53 12.25
N GLY A 137 -10.80 10.86 10.96
CA GLY A 137 -10.62 12.23 10.46
C GLY A 137 -9.16 12.70 10.30
N GLY A 138 -8.17 11.96 10.79
CA GLY A 138 -6.75 12.22 10.59
C GLY A 138 -6.19 11.46 9.38
N THR A 139 -5.18 12.03 8.71
CA THR A 139 -4.43 11.35 7.62
C THR A 139 -3.05 10.97 8.16
N ALA A 140 -2.61 9.73 7.97
CA ALA A 140 -1.27 9.30 8.39
C ALA A 140 -0.18 10.06 7.63
N GLY A 141 0.73 10.74 8.35
CA GLY A 141 1.87 11.47 7.77
C GLY A 141 3.13 10.62 7.62
N SER A 142 3.18 9.45 8.25
CA SER A 142 4.31 8.51 8.23
C SER A 142 3.84 7.05 8.14
N VAL A 143 4.76 6.14 7.83
CA VAL A 143 4.48 4.69 7.82
C VAL A 143 4.13 4.19 9.22
N ASP A 144 4.81 4.67 10.26
CA ASP A 144 4.52 4.32 11.64
C ASP A 144 3.13 4.80 12.05
N ASP A 145 2.72 6.01 11.64
CA ASP A 145 1.36 6.51 11.85
C ASP A 145 0.32 5.67 11.12
N ALA A 146 0.62 5.21 9.90
CA ALA A 146 -0.30 4.36 9.14
C ALA A 146 -0.47 2.99 9.78
N ILE A 147 0.62 2.37 10.25
CA ILE A 147 0.59 1.10 10.99
C ILE A 147 -0.18 1.29 12.30
N LYS A 148 0.10 2.37 13.04
CA LYS A 148 -0.58 2.69 14.29
C LYS A 148 -2.09 2.91 14.07
N ASN A 149 -2.46 3.63 13.02
CA ASN A 149 -3.87 3.84 12.65
C ASN A 149 -4.57 2.54 12.25
N MET A 150 -3.89 1.64 11.52
CA MET A 150 -4.41 0.31 11.21
C MET A 150 -4.60 -0.53 12.47
N LEU A 151 -3.63 -0.50 13.39
CA LEU A 151 -3.74 -1.21 14.66
C LEU A 151 -4.91 -0.68 15.49
N TYR A 152 -5.08 0.63 15.61
CA TYR A 152 -6.25 1.20 16.31
C TYR A 152 -7.59 0.88 15.64
N ALA A 153 -7.61 0.73 14.32
CA ALA A 153 -8.83 0.36 13.60
C ALA A 153 -9.23 -1.10 13.84
N LEU A 154 -8.24 -1.99 13.94
CA LEU A 154 -8.44 -3.44 14.05
C LEU A 154 -8.49 -3.91 15.51
N LEU A 155 -7.80 -3.20 16.40
CA LEU A 155 -7.68 -3.44 17.82
C LEU A 155 -8.09 -2.14 18.53
N PRO A 156 -9.40 -1.88 18.67
CA PRO A 156 -9.84 -0.74 19.47
C PRO A 156 -9.28 -0.86 20.89
N ASP A 157 -8.95 0.27 21.50
CA ASP A 157 -8.47 0.31 22.88
C ASP A 157 -9.47 -0.40 23.80
N ASP A 158 -8.95 -1.29 24.64
CA ASP A 158 -9.74 -2.09 25.57
C ASP A 158 -10.17 -1.21 26.76
N ASP A 159 -11.31 -0.53 26.62
CA ASP A 159 -11.83 0.43 27.59
C ASP A 159 -13.00 -0.13 28.41
N VAL A 160 -12.69 -0.49 29.67
CA VAL A 160 -13.64 -1.02 30.65
C VAL A 160 -14.81 -0.07 30.91
N THR A 161 -14.62 1.25 30.76
CA THR A 161 -15.68 2.23 31.03
C THR A 161 -16.79 2.21 29.99
N ASN A 162 -16.49 1.72 28.79
CA ASN A 162 -17.43 1.57 27.68
C ASN A 162 -17.89 0.11 27.49
N ASP A 163 -17.54 -0.79 28.41
CA ASP A 163 -17.94 -2.19 28.35
C ASP A 163 -19.44 -2.35 28.60
N THR A 164 -20.12 -3.01 27.65
CA THR A 164 -21.48 -3.51 27.87
C THR A 164 -21.47 -4.67 28.87
N ALA A 165 -22.62 -5.02 29.45
CA ALA A 165 -22.74 -6.18 30.33
C ALA A 165 -22.21 -7.49 29.69
N TYR A 166 -22.36 -7.62 28.37
CA TYR A 166 -21.80 -8.73 27.61
C TYR A 166 -20.25 -8.70 27.58
N HIS A 167 -19.64 -7.54 27.31
CA HIS A 167 -18.18 -7.40 27.31
C HIS A 167 -17.57 -7.69 28.68
N GLN A 168 -18.20 -7.21 29.76
CA GLN A 168 -17.77 -7.50 31.14
C GLN A 168 -17.78 -9.00 31.43
N MET A 169 -18.81 -9.71 30.96
CA MET A 169 -18.92 -11.17 31.10
C MET A 169 -17.84 -11.92 30.32
N VAL A 170 -17.58 -11.53 29.07
CA VAL A 170 -16.51 -12.13 28.25
C VAL A 170 -15.14 -11.89 28.89
N ARG A 171 -14.89 -10.70 29.42
CA ARG A 171 -13.65 -10.36 30.16
C ARG A 171 -13.48 -11.24 31.39
N ALA A 172 -14.52 -11.37 32.22
CA ALA A 172 -14.51 -12.23 33.40
C ALA A 172 -14.27 -13.70 33.04
N ALA A 173 -14.90 -14.19 31.96
CA ALA A 173 -14.72 -15.55 31.47
C ALA A 173 -13.31 -15.78 30.90
N SER A 174 -12.72 -14.79 30.21
CA SER A 174 -11.36 -14.88 29.65
C SER A 174 -10.26 -14.80 30.71
N SER A 175 -10.54 -14.14 31.83
CA SER A 175 -9.61 -14.00 32.97
C SER A 175 -9.69 -15.18 33.94
N ALA A 176 -10.78 -15.96 33.89
CA ALA A 176 -10.86 -17.21 34.62
C ALA A 176 -9.86 -18.21 34.01
N LEU A 177 -9.02 -18.80 34.86
CA LEU A 177 -8.13 -19.90 34.46
C LEU A 177 -8.98 -20.98 33.77
N PRO A 178 -8.61 -21.42 32.54
CA PRO A 178 -9.34 -22.49 31.89
C PRO A 178 -9.22 -23.73 32.77
N ASP A 179 -10.36 -24.19 33.28
CA ASP A 179 -10.48 -25.34 34.19
C ASP A 179 -10.23 -26.69 33.48
N GLY A 180 -9.82 -26.64 32.21
CA GLY A 180 -9.58 -27.78 31.34
C GLY A 180 -10.85 -28.48 30.87
N ARG A 181 -12.05 -27.97 31.21
CA ARG A 181 -13.31 -28.59 30.79
C ARG A 181 -13.67 -28.12 29.37
N PRO A 182 -14.19 -29.03 28.53
CA PRO A 182 -14.62 -28.66 27.19
C PRO A 182 -15.75 -27.62 27.26
N ALA A 183 -15.66 -26.58 26.42
CA ALA A 183 -16.68 -25.55 26.35
C ALA A 183 -18.06 -26.18 26.07
N PRO A 184 -19.12 -25.78 26.80
CA PRO A 184 -20.45 -26.33 26.56
C PRO A 184 -20.95 -25.99 25.14
N PRO A 185 -21.77 -26.85 24.52
CA PRO A 185 -22.30 -26.62 23.18
C PRO A 185 -23.13 -25.33 23.12
N MET A 186 -22.88 -24.50 22.10
CA MET A 186 -23.44 -23.14 21.97
C MET A 186 -24.98 -23.06 21.98
N ASP A 187 -25.67 -24.18 21.76
CA ASP A 187 -27.13 -24.26 21.73
C ASP A 187 -27.79 -24.24 23.13
N GLN A 188 -27.02 -24.32 24.22
CA GLN A 188 -27.55 -24.40 25.59
C GLN A 188 -27.57 -23.07 26.36
N GLY A 189 -26.92 -22.01 25.84
CA GLY A 189 -26.69 -20.75 26.57
C GLY A 189 -27.92 -19.84 26.74
N LEU A 190 -28.99 -20.03 25.97
CA LEU A 190 -30.18 -19.16 26.04
C LEU A 190 -31.19 -19.58 27.13
N ARG A 191 -31.05 -20.77 27.74
CA ARG A 191 -32.04 -21.30 28.71
C ARG A 191 -31.60 -21.24 30.18
N THR A 192 -30.35 -20.90 30.47
CA THR A 192 -29.82 -20.92 31.85
C THR A 192 -29.97 -19.60 32.59
N HIS A 193 -30.13 -18.47 31.88
CA HIS A 193 -30.28 -17.15 32.52
C HIS A 193 -31.66 -16.90 33.16
N GLU A 194 -32.72 -17.64 32.79
CA GLU A 194 -34.03 -17.55 33.46
C GLU A 194 -34.09 -18.27 34.83
N ARG A 195 -33.12 -19.15 35.14
CA ARG A 195 -33.17 -19.95 36.38
C ARG A 195 -32.44 -19.34 37.57
N ILE A 196 -31.56 -18.37 37.37
CA ILE A 196 -30.82 -17.71 38.46
C ILE A 196 -31.67 -16.59 39.11
N GLY A 197 -32.63 -16.00 38.38
CA GLY A 197 -33.51 -14.95 38.91
C GLY A 197 -34.64 -15.42 39.85
N ARG A 198 -34.99 -16.71 39.89
CA ARG A 198 -36.12 -17.21 40.72
C ARG A 198 -35.72 -17.72 42.11
N LYS A 199 -34.42 -17.83 42.43
CA LYS A 199 -33.98 -18.27 43.77
C LYS A 199 -33.71 -17.12 44.75
N ALA A 200 -33.74 -15.87 44.32
CA ALA A 200 -33.53 -14.70 45.17
C ALA A 200 -34.83 -14.05 45.70
N LEU A 201 -35.99 -14.73 45.58
CA LEU A 201 -37.30 -14.24 46.02
C LEU A 201 -37.97 -15.15 47.06
N LEU A 202 -37.21 -16.05 47.71
CA LEU A 202 -37.73 -16.95 48.75
C LEU A 202 -36.86 -17.00 50.03
N LEU A 203 -36.17 -15.90 50.34
CA LEU A 203 -35.68 -15.52 51.67
C LEU A 203 -35.75 -13.99 51.79
#